data_AF-A0AAD3N911-F1
#
_entry.id   AF-A0AAD3N911-F1
#
_cell.length_a   1.000
_cell.length_b   1.000
_cell.length_c   1.000
_cell.angle_alpha   90.00
_cell.angle_beta   90.00
_cell.angle_gamma   90.00
#
_symmetry.space_group_name_H-M   'P 1'
#
loop_
_entity.id
_entity.type
_entity.pdbx_description
1 polymer ?
#
loop_
_entity_poly.entity_id
_entity_poly.type
_entity_poly.pdbx_seq_one_letter_code
_entity_poly.pdbx_strand_id
1 'polypeptide(L)'
;MRSKGAEIARRYRERCDADPERRRKYLEKERDKWKKDRETGKKKGVNELSEREKRAKRKKWRQAKSRARARNRASALLQAETPPNSPAAAETPENQREPGPSRQRRQGESIRRSSKRKLKKQIEILEAQLEKEKTKTEKYKKRYHRAKKESASKSPRNGVKGKAFEGVRRGN
;
A
#
# COMPACT_ATOMS: atom_id res chain seq x y z
N MET A 1 -23.41 1.75 -19.20
CA MET A 1 -23.85 3.16 -19.18
C MET A 1 -22.72 4.06 -18.68
N ARG A 2 -22.43 5.16 -19.38
CA ARG A 2 -21.47 6.19 -18.93
C ARG A 2 -22.06 6.91 -17.71
N SER A 3 -21.24 7.27 -16.72
CA SER A 3 -21.73 7.99 -15.54
C SER A 3 -22.18 9.41 -15.93
N LYS A 4 -23.15 9.99 -15.21
CA LYS A 4 -23.69 11.33 -15.47
C LYS A 4 -22.59 12.39 -15.64
N GLY A 5 -21.52 12.32 -14.84
CA GLY A 5 -20.36 13.21 -14.97
C GLY A 5 -19.50 12.96 -16.22
N ALA A 6 -19.35 11.71 -16.65
CA ALA A 6 -18.64 11.40 -17.90
C ALA A 6 -19.43 11.87 -19.13
N GLU A 7 -20.76 11.80 -19.09
CA GLU A 7 -21.65 12.30 -20.13
C GLU A 7 -21.58 13.84 -20.24
N ILE A 8 -21.61 14.55 -19.11
CA ILE A 8 -21.45 16.02 -19.04
C ILE A 8 -20.09 16.45 -19.60
N ALA A 9 -19.00 15.78 -19.19
CA ALA A 9 -17.66 16.09 -19.69
C ALA A 9 -17.53 15.82 -21.19
N ARG A 10 -18.18 14.77 -21.72
CA ARG A 10 -18.21 14.48 -23.15
C ARG A 10 -18.91 15.59 -23.93
N ARG A 11 -20.12 15.97 -23.52
CA ARG A 11 -20.89 17.07 -24.14
C ARG A 11 -20.17 18.41 -24.06
N TYR A 12 -19.43 18.66 -22.97
CA TYR A 12 -18.59 19.84 -22.86
C TYR A 12 -17.48 19.85 -23.90
N ARG A 13 -16.77 18.72 -24.08
CA ARG A 13 -15.72 18.59 -25.11
C ARG A 13 -16.28 18.72 -26.51
N GLU A 14 -17.41 18.06 -26.81
CA GLU A 14 -18.11 18.17 -28.10
C GLU A 14 -18.48 19.63 -28.41
N ARG A 15 -18.99 20.39 -27.44
CA ARG A 15 -19.26 21.83 -27.60
C ARG A 15 -18.01 22.68 -27.78
N CYS A 16 -16.90 22.34 -27.13
CA CYS A 16 -15.63 23.02 -27.31
C CYS A 16 -14.95 22.67 -28.64
N ASP A 17 -15.15 21.46 -29.15
CA ASP A 17 -14.59 20.99 -30.43
C ASP A 17 -15.40 21.53 -31.62
N ALA A 18 -16.71 21.76 -31.43
CA ALA A 18 -17.58 22.39 -32.43
C ALA A 18 -17.33 23.89 -32.66
N ASP A 19 -16.64 24.56 -31.73
CA ASP A 19 -16.30 25.99 -31.82
C ASP A 19 -14.76 26.17 -31.85
N PRO A 20 -14.17 26.40 -33.04
CA PRO A 20 -12.73 26.56 -33.20
C PRO A 20 -12.12 27.70 -32.37
N GLU A 21 -12.85 28.80 -32.15
CA GLU A 21 -12.34 29.93 -31.37
C GLU A 21 -12.26 29.60 -29.88
N ARG A 22 -13.30 28.95 -29.34
CA ARG A 22 -13.28 28.47 -27.95
C ARG A 22 -12.17 27.46 -27.74
N ARG A 23 -11.95 26.56 -28.70
CA ARG A 23 -10.83 25.62 -28.65
C ARG A 23 -9.49 26.34 -28.62
N ARG A 24 -9.31 27.35 -29.48
CA ARG A 24 -8.09 28.17 -29.54
C ARG A 24 -7.82 28.86 -28.20
N LYS A 25 -8.82 29.55 -27.64
CA LYS A 25 -8.73 30.22 -26.33
C LYS A 25 -8.42 29.24 -25.18
N TYR A 26 -8.98 28.03 -25.22
CA TYR A 26 -8.67 26.99 -24.23
C TYR A 26 -7.21 26.52 -24.32
N LEU A 27 -6.71 26.24 -25.53
CA LEU A 27 -5.33 25.81 -25.75
C LEU A 27 -4.33 26.91 -25.36
N GLU A 28 -4.67 28.16 -25.62
CA GLU A 28 -3.87 29.33 -25.21
C GLU A 28 -3.77 29.43 -23.69
N LYS A 29 -4.90 29.33 -22.97
CA LYS A 29 -4.90 29.29 -21.49
C LYS A 29 -4.06 28.14 -20.93
N GLU A 30 -4.14 26.96 -21.52
CA GLU A 30 -3.33 25.81 -21.07
C GLU A 30 -1.83 26.00 -21.37
N ARG A 31 -1.48 26.65 -22.48
CA ARG A 31 -0.09 27.04 -22.78
C ARG A 31 0.45 28.03 -21.75
N ASP A 32 -0.31 29.06 -21.43
CA ASP A 32 0.10 30.08 -20.46
C ASP A 32 0.22 29.50 -19.04
N LYS A 33 -0.73 28.65 -18.66
CA LYS A 33 -0.63 27.90 -17.41
C LYS A 33 0.61 27.02 -17.37
N TRP A 34 0.96 26.37 -18.47
CA TRP A 34 2.17 25.55 -18.53
C TRP A 34 3.44 26.41 -18.39
N LYS A 35 3.51 27.58 -19.03
CA LYS A 35 4.62 28.54 -18.85
C LYS A 35 4.75 28.95 -17.38
N LYS A 36 3.65 29.39 -16.76
CA LYS A 36 3.60 29.77 -15.33
C LYS A 36 4.01 28.62 -14.42
N ASP A 37 3.55 27.39 -14.67
CA ASP A 37 3.95 26.21 -13.90
C ASP A 37 5.46 25.93 -14.01
N ARG A 38 6.06 26.24 -15.16
CA ARG A 38 7.50 26.09 -15.39
C ARG A 38 8.30 27.16 -14.65
N GLU A 39 7.89 28.42 -14.77
CA GLU A 39 8.50 29.57 -14.09
C GLU A 39 8.44 29.42 -12.56
N THR A 40 7.28 28.99 -12.04
CA THR A 40 7.08 28.76 -10.60
C THR A 40 7.71 27.46 -10.08
N GLY A 41 8.34 26.66 -10.95
CA GLY A 41 9.00 25.39 -10.57
C GLY A 41 8.06 24.22 -10.27
N LYS A 42 6.74 24.39 -10.44
CA LYS A 42 5.75 23.30 -10.30
C LYS A 42 5.95 22.20 -11.35
N LYS A 43 6.45 22.54 -12.53
CA LYS A 43 6.82 21.60 -13.59
C LYS A 43 8.29 21.76 -13.96
N LYS A 44 9.05 20.68 -13.79
CA LYS A 44 10.46 20.60 -14.20
C LYS A 44 10.60 20.03 -15.60
N GLY A 45 11.52 20.59 -16.38
CA GLY A 45 12.00 20.00 -17.62
C GLY A 45 12.64 18.63 -17.36
N VAL A 46 12.73 17.77 -18.38
CA VAL A 46 13.33 16.43 -18.20
C VAL A 46 14.80 16.52 -17.75
N ASN A 47 15.52 17.53 -18.21
CA ASN A 47 16.92 17.75 -17.86
C ASN A 47 17.10 18.18 -16.39
N GLU A 48 16.12 18.91 -15.85
CA GLU A 48 16.08 19.41 -14.47
C GLU A 48 15.61 18.35 -13.46
N LEU A 49 15.14 17.18 -13.92
CA LEU A 49 14.75 16.07 -13.06
C LEU A 49 16.00 15.33 -12.53
N SER A 50 15.93 14.88 -11.29
CA SER A 50 16.93 13.96 -10.75
C SER A 50 16.90 12.62 -11.50
N GLU A 51 18.00 11.86 -11.46
CA GLU A 51 18.04 10.53 -12.10
C GLU A 51 16.99 9.56 -11.54
N ARG A 52 16.65 9.70 -10.25
CA ARG A 52 15.59 8.92 -9.62
C ARG A 52 14.22 9.24 -10.23
N GLU A 53 13.91 10.52 -10.44
CA GLU A 53 12.66 10.97 -11.06
C GLU A 53 12.59 10.60 -12.55
N LYS A 54 13.68 10.76 -13.29
CA LYS A 54 13.80 10.30 -14.68
C LYS A 54 13.52 8.80 -14.78
N ARG A 55 14.10 7.99 -13.90
CA ARG A 55 13.85 6.54 -13.82
C ARG A 55 12.38 6.24 -13.51
N ALA A 56 11.77 6.96 -12.57
CA ALA A 56 10.35 6.80 -12.24
C ALA A 56 9.45 7.16 -13.43
N LYS A 57 9.76 8.25 -14.15
CA LYS A 57 9.03 8.66 -15.37
C LYS A 57 9.13 7.62 -16.47
N ARG A 58 10.34 7.08 -16.72
CA ARG A 58 10.56 5.96 -17.66
C ARG A 58 9.77 4.71 -17.25
N LYS A 59 9.74 4.35 -15.96
CA LYS A 59 8.94 3.23 -15.45
C LYS A 59 7.44 3.44 -15.70
N LYS A 60 6.90 4.62 -15.38
CA LYS A 60 5.49 4.96 -15.66
C LYS A 60 5.18 4.89 -17.16
N TRP A 61 6.06 5.41 -18.01
CA TRP A 61 5.89 5.33 -19.46
C TRP A 61 5.85 3.89 -19.98
N ARG A 62 6.79 3.04 -19.54
CA ARG A 62 6.79 1.61 -19.88
C ARG A 62 5.49 0.92 -19.46
N GLN A 63 5.00 1.18 -18.25
CA GLN A 63 3.73 0.65 -17.78
C GLN A 63 2.54 1.14 -18.61
N ALA A 64 2.49 2.43 -18.94
CA ALA A 64 1.44 3.00 -19.76
C ALA A 64 1.41 2.37 -21.17
N LYS A 65 2.57 2.22 -21.82
CA LYS A 65 2.67 1.55 -23.13
C LYS A 65 2.27 0.08 -23.05
N SER A 66 2.69 -0.63 -22.00
CA SER A 66 2.26 -2.01 -21.77
C SER A 66 0.73 -2.12 -21.65
N ARG A 67 0.10 -1.24 -20.86
CA ARG A 67 -1.37 -1.19 -20.72
C ARG A 67 -2.08 -0.83 -22.01
N ALA A 68 -1.50 0.07 -22.80
CA ALA A 68 -2.05 0.44 -24.11
C ALA A 68 -2.00 -0.77 -25.07
N ARG A 69 -0.85 -1.47 -25.16
CA ARG A 69 -0.72 -2.70 -25.96
C ARG A 69 -1.70 -3.78 -25.54
N ALA A 70 -1.85 -4.01 -24.23
CA ALA A 70 -2.80 -4.99 -23.71
C ALA A 70 -4.24 -4.64 -24.07
N ARG A 71 -4.64 -3.37 -23.94
CA ARG A 71 -5.97 -2.91 -24.40
C ARG A 71 -6.16 -3.10 -25.90
N ASN A 72 -5.19 -2.71 -26.71
CA ASN A 72 -5.30 -2.85 -28.16
C ASN A 72 -5.43 -4.32 -28.59
N ARG A 73 -4.68 -5.24 -27.95
CA ARG A 73 -4.83 -6.68 -28.18
C ARG A 73 -6.21 -7.19 -27.77
N ALA A 74 -6.70 -6.81 -26.59
CA ALA A 74 -8.03 -7.19 -26.13
C ALA A 74 -9.12 -6.65 -27.07
N SER A 75 -9.01 -5.40 -27.53
CA SER A 75 -9.93 -4.82 -28.50
C SER A 75 -9.85 -5.53 -29.86
N ALA A 76 -8.66 -5.90 -30.33
CA ALA A 76 -8.49 -6.64 -31.59
C ALA A 76 -9.10 -8.04 -31.53
N LEU A 77 -8.93 -8.75 -30.40
CA LEU A 77 -9.57 -10.06 -30.18
C LEU A 77 -11.10 -9.94 -30.18
N LEU A 78 -11.64 -8.95 -29.46
CA LEU A 78 -13.08 -8.69 -29.47
C LEU A 78 -13.59 -8.37 -30.88
N GLN A 79 -12.85 -7.58 -31.66
CA GLN A 79 -13.22 -7.28 -33.05
C GLN A 79 -13.14 -8.50 -33.97
N ALA A 80 -12.17 -9.39 -33.76
CA ALA A 80 -12.03 -10.62 -34.54
C ALA A 80 -13.12 -11.67 -34.22
N GLU A 81 -13.59 -11.71 -32.97
CA GLU A 81 -14.67 -12.60 -32.51
C GLU A 81 -16.07 -12.06 -32.84
N THR A 82 -16.20 -10.80 -33.28
CA THR A 82 -17.49 -10.25 -33.71
C THR A 82 -17.67 -10.56 -35.20
N PRO A 83 -18.70 -11.34 -35.61
CA PRO A 83 -19.00 -11.54 -37.01
C PRO A 83 -19.17 -10.20 -37.75
N PRO A 84 -18.88 -10.12 -39.06
CA PRO A 84 -19.20 -8.92 -39.84
C PRO A 84 -20.68 -8.60 -39.66
N ASN A 85 -20.98 -7.31 -39.58
CA ASN A 85 -22.31 -6.80 -39.28
C ASN A 85 -23.30 -7.30 -40.34
N SER A 86 -24.00 -8.42 -40.08
CA SER A 86 -25.07 -8.91 -40.94
C SER A 86 -26.18 -7.86 -41.00
N PRO A 87 -26.83 -7.67 -42.16
CA PRO A 87 -27.88 -6.67 -42.31
C PRO A 87 -28.97 -6.92 -41.26
N ALA A 88 -29.44 -5.82 -40.66
CA ALA A 88 -30.30 -5.79 -39.48
C ALA A 88 -31.53 -6.70 -39.63
N ALA A 89 -31.42 -7.93 -39.13
CA ALA A 89 -32.57 -8.79 -38.90
C ALA A 89 -33.09 -8.51 -37.49
N ALA A 90 -34.41 -8.29 -37.44
CA ALA A 90 -35.29 -8.01 -36.33
C ALA A 90 -34.78 -8.41 -34.92
N GLU A 91 -34.96 -7.44 -34.01
CA GLU A 91 -35.00 -7.51 -32.56
C GLU A 91 -34.95 -8.92 -31.95
N THR A 92 -33.75 -9.36 -31.59
CA THR A 92 -33.56 -10.47 -30.67
C THR A 92 -33.62 -9.93 -29.24
N PRO A 93 -34.38 -10.55 -28.32
CA PRO A 93 -34.54 -10.03 -26.97
C PRO A 93 -33.21 -10.04 -26.22
N GLU A 94 -32.99 -8.90 -25.59
CA GLU A 94 -31.80 -8.44 -24.92
C GLU A 94 -31.31 -9.44 -23.85
N ASN A 95 -30.09 -9.91 -24.06
CA ASN A 95 -29.32 -10.76 -23.16
C ASN A 95 -29.32 -10.16 -21.73
N GLN A 96 -30.10 -10.75 -20.81
CA GLN A 96 -30.24 -10.26 -19.44
C GLN A 96 -28.89 -10.34 -18.72
N ARG A 97 -28.20 -9.19 -18.63
CA ARG A 97 -26.97 -9.07 -17.84
C ARG A 97 -27.34 -9.11 -16.37
N GLU A 98 -26.99 -10.21 -15.71
CA GLU A 98 -26.98 -10.34 -14.25
C GLU A 98 -26.48 -9.04 -13.58
N PRO A 99 -27.27 -8.44 -12.67
CA PRO A 99 -26.89 -7.18 -12.03
C PRO A 99 -25.61 -7.38 -11.22
N GLY A 100 -24.50 -6.85 -11.76
CA GLY A 100 -23.21 -6.88 -11.08
C GLY A 100 -23.30 -6.28 -9.67
N PRO A 101 -22.39 -6.69 -8.75
CA PRO A 101 -22.49 -6.31 -7.34
C PRO A 101 -22.49 -4.78 -7.18
N SER A 102 -23.44 -4.30 -6.37
CA SER A 102 -23.69 -2.87 -6.19
C SER A 102 -22.42 -2.10 -5.80
N ARG A 103 -22.36 -0.82 -6.18
CA ARG A 103 -21.24 0.07 -5.87
C ARG A 103 -20.98 0.15 -4.35
N GLN A 104 -22.05 0.11 -3.56
CA GLN A 104 -21.99 0.08 -2.10
C GLN A 104 -21.31 -1.20 -1.59
N ARG A 105 -21.62 -2.37 -2.16
CA ARG A 105 -20.99 -3.65 -1.81
C ARG A 105 -19.48 -3.63 -2.06
N ARG A 106 -19.05 -3.09 -3.22
CA ARG A 106 -17.62 -2.97 -3.55
C ARG A 106 -16.88 -2.01 -2.60
N GLN A 107 -17.49 -0.89 -2.23
CA GLN A 107 -16.90 0.06 -1.29
C GLN A 107 -16.79 -0.53 0.12
N GLY A 108 -17.86 -1.17 0.60
CA GLY A 108 -17.86 -1.85 1.90
C GLY A 108 -16.78 -2.93 1.99
N GLU A 109 -16.60 -3.71 0.91
CA GLU A 109 -15.56 -4.73 0.88
C GLU A 109 -14.13 -4.15 0.88
N SER A 110 -13.92 -3.03 0.20
CA SER A 110 -12.64 -2.31 0.23
C SER A 110 -12.32 -1.77 1.63
N ILE A 111 -13.31 -1.19 2.31
CA ILE A 111 -13.17 -0.70 3.68
C ILE A 111 -12.84 -1.85 4.63
N ARG A 112 -13.59 -2.95 4.55
CA ARG A 112 -13.36 -4.17 5.35
C ARG A 112 -11.93 -4.71 5.18
N ARG A 113 -11.45 -4.80 3.93
CA ARG A 113 -10.07 -5.25 3.64
C ARG A 113 -9.03 -4.32 4.24
N SER A 114 -9.25 -3.01 4.18
CA SER A 114 -8.36 -2.01 4.78
C SER A 114 -8.30 -2.12 6.30
N SER A 115 -9.46 -2.18 6.97
CA SER A 115 -9.56 -2.32 8.42
C SER A 115 -8.92 -3.62 8.91
N LYS A 116 -9.18 -4.77 8.24
CA LYS A 116 -8.55 -6.06 8.58
C LYS A 116 -7.03 -5.99 8.50
N ARG A 117 -6.47 -5.32 7.48
CA ARG A 117 -5.02 -5.13 7.36
C ARG A 117 -4.44 -4.25 8.47
N LYS A 118 -5.15 -3.19 8.88
CA LYS A 118 -4.73 -2.33 9.99
C LYS A 118 -4.71 -3.09 11.32
N LEU A 119 -5.78 -3.81 11.62
CA LEU A 119 -5.88 -4.64 12.84
C LEU A 119 -4.79 -5.71 12.88
N LYS A 120 -4.53 -6.41 11.77
CA LYS A 120 -3.44 -7.40 11.70
C LYS A 120 -2.08 -6.79 12.03
N LYS A 121 -1.77 -5.60 11.51
CA LYS A 121 -0.52 -4.89 11.83
C LYS A 121 -0.44 -4.48 13.29
N GLN A 122 -1.55 -4.05 13.90
CA GLN A 122 -1.57 -3.70 15.31
C GLN A 122 -1.32 -4.92 16.19
N ILE A 123 -1.93 -6.06 15.87
CA ILE A 123 -1.67 -7.34 16.55
C ILE A 123 -0.19 -7.69 16.48
N GLU A 124 0.42 -7.65 15.30
CA GLU A 124 1.84 -7.94 15.10
C GLU A 124 2.76 -7.02 15.92
N ILE A 125 2.44 -5.72 15.99
CA ILE A 125 3.19 -4.76 16.81
C ILE A 125 3.06 -5.07 18.30
N LEU A 126 1.83 -5.34 18.77
CA LEU A 126 1.55 -5.64 20.17
C LEU A 126 2.22 -6.95 20.60
N GLU A 127 2.19 -7.99 19.77
CA GLU A 127 2.91 -9.25 19.99
C GLU A 127 4.42 -9.01 20.13
N ALA A 128 5.01 -8.20 19.25
CA ALA A 128 6.43 -7.86 19.33
C ALA A 128 6.78 -7.05 20.59
N GLN A 129 5.90 -6.17 21.06
CA GLN A 129 6.08 -5.45 22.33
C GLN A 129 5.99 -6.39 23.52
N LEU A 130 5.01 -7.29 23.52
CA LEU A 130 4.82 -8.28 24.58
C LEU A 130 6.04 -9.18 24.71
N GLU A 131 6.63 -9.61 23.58
CA GLU A 131 7.86 -10.41 23.58
C GLU A 131 9.08 -9.64 24.12
N LYS A 132 9.20 -8.34 23.77
CA LYS A 132 10.23 -7.47 24.35
C LYS A 132 10.08 -7.31 25.86
N GLU A 133 8.86 -7.19 26.36
CA GLU A 133 8.63 -7.08 27.81
C GLU A 133 8.89 -8.41 28.51
N LYS A 134 8.49 -9.56 27.94
CA LYS A 134 8.84 -10.89 28.47
C LYS A 134 10.35 -11.11 28.57
N THR A 135 11.09 -10.74 27.53
CA THR A 135 12.55 -10.89 27.53
C THR A 135 13.23 -9.97 28.54
N LYS A 136 12.71 -8.74 28.74
CA LYS A 136 13.16 -7.84 29.80
C LYS A 136 12.88 -8.41 31.19
N THR A 137 11.64 -8.85 31.47
CA THR A 137 11.28 -9.37 32.79
C THR A 137 12.13 -10.57 33.16
N GLU A 138 12.35 -11.51 32.24
CA GLU A 138 13.25 -12.64 32.45
C GLU A 138 14.71 -12.22 32.69
N LYS A 139 15.21 -11.24 31.93
CA LYS A 139 16.54 -10.67 32.17
C LYS A 139 16.66 -10.09 33.58
N TYR A 140 15.71 -9.26 34.00
CA TYR A 140 15.74 -8.63 35.33
C TYR A 140 15.53 -9.63 36.47
N LYS A 141 14.65 -10.62 36.29
CA LYS A 141 14.46 -11.74 37.22
C LYS A 141 15.76 -12.50 37.45
N LYS A 142 16.46 -12.86 36.36
CA LYS A 142 17.78 -13.52 36.45
C LYS A 142 18.82 -12.64 37.14
N ARG A 143 18.88 -11.33 36.85
CA ARG A 143 19.79 -10.40 37.54
C ARG A 143 19.48 -10.31 39.03
N TYR A 144 18.21 -10.22 39.40
CA TYR A 144 17.78 -10.21 40.80
C TYR A 144 18.20 -11.48 41.54
N HIS A 145 17.96 -12.65 40.96
CA HIS A 145 18.38 -13.92 41.58
C HIS A 145 19.91 -14.04 41.74
N ARG A 146 20.69 -13.57 40.74
CA ARG A 146 22.16 -13.53 40.84
C ARG A 146 22.63 -12.61 41.96
N ALA A 147 22.12 -11.37 41.99
CA ALA A 147 22.45 -10.41 43.04
C ALA A 147 22.06 -10.91 44.44
N LYS A 148 20.90 -11.56 44.57
CA LYS A 148 20.45 -12.21 45.83
C LYS A 148 21.36 -13.38 46.23
N LYS A 149 21.84 -14.18 45.28
CA LYS A 149 22.80 -15.27 45.56
C LYS A 149 24.15 -14.71 45.99
N GLU A 150 24.64 -13.67 45.32
CA GLU A 150 25.89 -13.00 45.68
C GLU A 150 25.81 -12.37 47.08
N SER A 151 24.74 -11.65 47.40
CA SER A 151 24.54 -11.08 48.74
C SER A 151 24.37 -12.16 49.81
N ALA A 152 23.73 -13.28 49.50
CA ALA A 152 23.67 -14.44 50.40
C ALA A 152 25.04 -15.11 50.62
N SER A 153 25.88 -15.20 49.58
CA SER A 153 27.23 -15.78 49.68
C SER A 153 28.23 -14.88 50.42
N LYS A 154 28.06 -13.56 50.33
CA LYS A 154 28.84 -12.55 51.07
C LYS A 154 28.24 -12.22 52.44
N SER A 155 27.16 -12.90 52.83
CA SER A 155 26.55 -12.74 54.14
C SER A 155 27.49 -13.34 55.21
N PRO A 156 27.84 -12.59 56.28
CA PRO A 156 28.69 -13.09 57.38
C PRO A 156 28.15 -14.37 58.04
N ARG A 157 26.86 -14.67 57.87
CA ARG A 157 26.16 -15.81 58.46
C ARG A 157 26.51 -17.17 57.83
N ASN A 158 27.06 -17.19 56.61
CA ASN A 158 27.38 -18.43 55.87
C ASN A 158 28.86 -18.84 55.93
N GLY A 159 29.75 -18.02 56.52
CA GLY A 159 31.18 -18.32 56.66
C GLY A 159 31.58 -19.16 57.88
N VAL A 160 30.64 -19.52 58.77
CA VAL A 160 30.97 -20.14 60.07
C VAL A 160 30.75 -21.66 60.10
N LYS A 161 30.12 -22.27 59.08
CA LYS A 161 29.77 -23.72 59.09
C LYS A 161 30.75 -24.63 58.32
N GLY A 162 32.03 -24.28 58.28
CA GLY A 162 33.06 -25.04 57.55
C GLY A 162 34.24 -25.55 58.38
N LYS A 163 34.32 -25.25 59.68
CA LYS A 163 35.31 -25.85 60.57
C LYS A 163 34.66 -26.95 61.39
N ALA A 164 34.46 -28.10 60.76
CA ALA A 164 34.15 -29.32 61.46
C ALA A 164 35.35 -29.71 62.31
N PHE A 165 35.14 -29.72 63.62
CA PHE A 165 35.44 -30.83 64.53
C PHE A 165 36.21 -32.01 63.87
N GLU A 166 37.53 -31.89 63.76
CA GLU A 166 38.42 -33.02 63.50
C GLU A 166 39.33 -33.22 64.72
N GLY A 167 39.22 -34.40 65.33
CA GLY A 167 40.30 -34.97 66.13
C GLY A 167 40.15 -34.90 67.65
N VAL A 168 39.26 -35.71 68.24
CA VAL A 168 39.59 -36.44 69.48
C VAL A 168 38.98 -37.85 69.38
N ARG A 169 39.70 -38.78 68.74
CA ARG A 169 39.50 -40.21 69.03
C ARG A 169 40.22 -40.50 70.34
N ARG A 170 39.46 -40.93 71.35
CA ARG A 170 39.98 -41.42 72.62
C ARG A 170 40.86 -42.66 72.37
N GLY A 171 42.04 -42.66 72.95
CA GLY A 171 42.95 -43.80 73.04
C GLY A 171 43.74 -43.72 74.33
N ASN A 172 43.12 -44.19 75.42
CA ASN A 172 43.60 -45.14 76.44
C ASN A 172 42.63 -45.10 77.62
#